data_AF-A0A5N8HIZ8-F1
#
_entry.id   AF-A0A5N8HIZ8-F1
#
_cell.length_a   1.000
_cell.length_b   1.000
_cell.length_c   1.000
_cell.angle_alpha   90.00
_cell.angle_beta   90.00
_cell.angle_gamma   90.00
#
_symmetry.space_group_name_H-M   'P 1'
#
loop_
_entity.id
_entity.type
_entity.pdbx_description
1 polymer ?
#
loop_
_entity_poly.entity_id
_entity_poly.type
_entity_poly.pdbx_seq_one_letter_code
_entity_poly.pdbx_strand_id
1 'polypeptide(L)'
;GMYFYMADAATFTDCATGKRFMVANNAELERSYLAARGHSEKPMLLSVEGHFTLEANPDTGAPTKVLAPDTAGKFYPNKDCSNLGQ
;
A
#
# COMPACT_ATOMS: atom_id res chain seq x y z
N GLY A 1 -0.19 7.67 0.31
CA GLY A 1 -1.49 6.99 0.13
C GLY A 1 -1.82 6.16 1.34
N MET A 2 -3.06 5.68 1.45
CA MET A 2 -3.45 4.73 2.50
C MET A 2 -3.09 3.31 2.07
N TYR A 3 -2.18 2.68 2.79
CA TYR A 3 -1.78 1.30 2.60
C TYR A 3 -2.57 0.37 3.51
N PHE A 4 -3.03 -0.75 2.95
CA PHE A 4 -3.76 -1.78 3.68
C PHE A 4 -3.34 -3.16 3.19
N TYR A 5 -2.90 -4.00 4.12
CA TYR A 5 -2.50 -5.38 3.85
C TYR A 5 -3.38 -6.35 4.64
N MET A 6 -4.01 -7.28 3.92
CA MET A 6 -4.91 -8.31 4.46
C MET A 6 -4.93 -9.52 3.53
N ALA A 7 -4.93 -10.74 4.10
CA ALA A 7 -5.02 -11.99 3.36
C ALA A 7 -3.99 -12.11 2.20
N ASP A 8 -2.71 -11.85 2.48
CA ASP A 8 -1.60 -11.89 1.51
C ASP A 8 -1.73 -10.91 0.32
N ALA A 9 -2.65 -9.94 0.40
CA ALA A 9 -2.82 -8.90 -0.59
C ALA A 9 -2.64 -7.51 0.00
N ALA A 10 -1.78 -6.72 -0.65
CA ALA A 10 -1.55 -5.33 -0.31
C ALA A 10 -2.28 -4.41 -1.28
N THR A 11 -2.91 -3.37 -0.74
CA THR A 11 -3.57 -2.34 -1.54
C THR A 11 -3.18 -0.95 -1.08
N PHE A 12 -3.07 -0.03 -2.04
CA PHE A 12 -2.69 1.35 -1.81
C PHE A 12 -3.72 2.27 -2.44
N THR A 13 -4.39 3.05 -1.61
CA THR A 13 -5.29 4.11 -2.05
C THR A 13 -4.51 5.41 -2.12
N ASP A 14 -4.31 5.92 -3.32
CA ASP A 14 -3.64 7.20 -3.51
C ASP A 14 -4.43 8.35 -2.88
N CYS A 15 -3.75 9.22 -2.15
CA CYS A 15 -4.39 10.33 -1.47
C CYS A 15 -4.77 11.47 -2.43
N ALA A 16 -4.02 11.65 -3.53
CA ALA A 16 -4.21 12.76 -4.44
C ALA A 16 -5.36 12.51 -5.42
N THR A 17 -5.47 11.28 -5.94
CA THR A 17 -6.49 10.89 -6.92
C THR A 17 -7.62 10.05 -6.33
N GLY A 18 -7.48 9.57 -5.09
CA GLY A 18 -8.44 8.66 -4.46
C GLY A 18 -8.51 7.27 -5.10
N LYS A 19 -7.57 6.92 -6.00
CA LYS A 19 -7.59 5.66 -6.74
C LYS A 19 -6.92 4.56 -5.93
N ARG A 20 -7.52 3.36 -5.93
CA ARG A 20 -6.96 2.18 -5.29
C ARG A 20 -6.18 1.34 -6.30
N PHE A 21 -4.98 0.94 -5.91
CA PHE A 21 -4.08 0.07 -6.68
C PHE A 21 -3.69 -1.13 -5.83
N MET A 22 -3.42 -2.26 -6.48
CA MET A 22 -2.73 -3.36 -5.80
C MET A 22 -1.25 -2.99 -5.68
N VAL A 23 -0.60 -3.42 -4.61
CA VAL A 23 0.83 -3.24 -4.41
C VAL A 23 1.50 -4.58 -4.69
N ALA A 24 2.61 -4.55 -5.41
CA ALA A 24 3.45 -5.72 -5.60
C ALA A 24 3.86 -6.30 -4.24
N ASN A 25 4.00 -7.61 -4.16
CA ASN A 25 4.38 -8.28 -2.91
C ASN A 25 5.75 -7.76 -2.44
N ASN A 26 5.84 -7.31 -1.18
CA ASN A 26 7.06 -6.74 -0.62
C ASN A 26 7.11 -7.01 0.89
N ALA A 27 7.80 -8.09 1.24
CA ALA A 27 7.85 -8.61 2.59
C ALA A 27 8.33 -7.57 3.63
N GLU A 28 9.21 -6.63 3.27
CA GLU A 28 9.68 -5.60 4.19
C GLU A 28 8.59 -4.59 4.53
N LEU A 29 7.85 -4.17 3.50
CA LEU A 29 6.77 -3.19 3.62
C LEU A 29 5.57 -3.79 4.37
N GLU A 30 5.27 -5.07 4.10
CA GLU A 30 4.28 -5.86 4.84
C GLU A 30 4.65 -6.00 6.31
N ARG A 31 5.91 -6.35 6.65
CA ARG A 31 6.38 -6.44 8.04
C ARG A 31 6.29 -5.10 8.76
N SER A 32 6.69 -4.02 8.09
CA SER A 32 6.61 -2.65 8.61
C SER A 32 5.16 -2.25 8.91
N TYR A 33 4.22 -2.59 8.03
CA TYR A 33 2.78 -2.40 8.25
C TYR A 33 2.27 -3.21 9.45
N LEU A 34 2.61 -4.51 9.53
CA LEU A 34 2.20 -5.37 10.63
C LEU A 34 2.74 -4.89 11.98
N ALA A 35 3.96 -4.36 12.01
CA ALA A 35 4.56 -3.79 13.21
C ALA A 35 3.86 -2.47 13.64
N ALA A 36 3.49 -1.62 12.68
CA ALA A 36 2.87 -0.33 12.98
C ALA A 36 1.35 -0.40 13.24
N ARG A 37 0.62 -1.38 12.67
CA ARG A 37 -0.84 -1.51 12.83
C ARG A 37 -1.28 -1.99 14.23
N GLY A 38 -0.37 -2.61 14.97
CA GLY A 38 -0.67 -3.26 16.24
C GLY A 38 -1.79 -4.30 16.10
N HIS A 39 -2.84 -4.18 16.93
CA HIS A 39 -4.00 -5.06 16.92
C HIS A 39 -5.16 -4.58 16.01
N SER A 40 -5.01 -3.45 15.31
CA SER A 40 -6.08 -2.89 14.48
C SER A 40 -5.86 -3.19 13.00
N GLU A 41 -6.85 -3.83 12.38
CA GLU A 41 -6.90 -4.04 10.92
C GLU A 41 -7.42 -2.78 10.22
N LYS A 42 -6.62 -1.71 10.25
CA LYS A 42 -6.99 -0.41 9.65
C LYS A 42 -5.95 0.04 8.63
N PRO A 43 -6.37 0.69 7.54
CA PRO A 43 -5.46 1.30 6.58
C PRO A 43 -4.60 2.36 7.27
N MET A 44 -3.31 2.41 6.93
CA MET A 44 -2.36 3.39 7.47
C MET A 44 -1.78 4.25 6.37
N LEU A 45 -1.48 5.51 6.70
CA LEU A 45 -0.81 6.38 5.75
C LEU A 45 0.62 5.89 5.50
N LEU A 46 0.94 5.67 4.23
CA LEU A 46 2.24 5.27 3.72
C LEU A 46 2.73 6.32 2.73
N SER A 47 3.96 6.77 2.92
CA SER A 47 4.74 7.48 1.91
C SER A 47 5.81 6.54 1.38
N VAL A 48 5.77 6.23 0.09
CA VAL A 48 6.72 5.32 -0.56
C VAL A 48 7.00 5.82 -1.96
N GLU A 49 8.25 5.67 -2.40
CA GLU A 49 8.62 5.85 -3.79
C GLU A 49 8.41 4.52 -4.50
N GLY A 50 7.76 4.57 -5.65
CA GLY A 50 7.39 3.38 -6.39
C GLY A 50 7.02 3.72 -7.82
N HIS A 51 7.00 2.70 -8.67
CA HIS A 51 6.57 2.80 -10.05
C HIS A 51 5.42 1.83 -10.32
N PHE A 52 4.67 2.09 -11.38
CA PHE A 52 3.64 1.16 -11.81
C PHE A 52 4.23 0.12 -12.75
N THR A 53 3.90 -1.14 -12.50
CA THR A 53 4.22 -2.27 -13.37
C THR A 53 2.96 -3.10 -13.65
N LEU A 54 3.07 -4.07 -14.55
CA LEU A 54 2.03 -5.03 -14.85
C LEU A 54 2.44 -6.38 -14.24
N GLU A 55 1.62 -6.90 -13.33
CA GLU A 55 1.78 -8.24 -12.78
C GLU A 55 0.56 -9.10 -13.10
N ALA A 56 0.75 -10.41 -13.20
CA ALA A 56 -0.35 -11.34 -13.39
C ALA A 56 -1.22 -11.37 -12.13
N ASN A 57 -2.51 -11.08 -12.28
CA ASN A 57 -3.45 -11.21 -11.19
C ASN A 57 -3.53 -12.70 -10.74
N PRO A 58 -3.46 -13.01 -9.45
CA PRO A 58 -3.38 -14.40 -8.97
C PRO A 58 -4.65 -15.21 -9.24
N ASP A 59 -5.83 -14.57 -9.31
CA ASP A 59 -7.11 -15.23 -9.55
C ASP A 59 -7.37 -15.49 -11.04
N THR A 60 -6.99 -14.54 -11.91
CA THR A 60 -7.38 -14.53 -13.33
C THR A 60 -6.22 -14.73 -14.29
N GLY A 61 -4.98 -14.58 -13.83
CA GLY A 61 -3.76 -14.58 -14.65
C GLY A 61 -3.60 -13.36 -15.56
N ALA A 62 -4.58 -12.44 -15.60
CA ALA A 62 -4.55 -11.28 -16.48
C ALA A 62 -3.52 -10.24 -15.98
N PRO A 63 -2.81 -9.55 -16.90
CA PRO A 63 -1.90 -8.48 -16.52
C PRO A 63 -2.70 -7.33 -15.91
N THR A 64 -2.41 -7.00 -14.66
CA THR A 64 -3.06 -5.93 -13.93
C THR A 64 -2.03 -4.92 -13.45
N LYS A 65 -2.44 -3.65 -13.37
CA LYS A 65 -1.57 -2.56 -12.95
C LYS A 65 -1.37 -2.61 -11.43
N VAL A 66 -0.13 -2.72 -11.01
CA VAL A 66 0.28 -2.76 -9.60
C VAL A 66 1.33 -1.71 -9.32
N LEU A 67 1.35 -1.21 -8.08
CA LEU A 67 2.38 -0.31 -7.57
C LEU A 67 3.53 -1.16 -7.02
N ALA A 68 4.69 -1.13 -7.67
CA ALA A 68 5.91 -1.72 -7.16
C ALA A 68 6.66 -0.67 -6.31
N PRO A 69 6.84 -0.90 -5.00
CA PRO A 69 7.64 0.00 -4.17
C PRO A 69 9.13 -0.13 -4.51
N ASP A 70 9.78 1.00 -4.80
CA ASP A 70 11.22 1.12 -5.05
C ASP A 70 12.01 1.35 -3.76
N THR A 71 11.34 1.82 -2.69
CA THR A 71 11.92 2.05 -1.37
C THR A 71 11.13 1.34 -0.29
N ALA A 72 11.73 1.20 0.90
CA ALA A 72 11.08 0.62 2.09
C ALA A 72 9.75 1.31 2.46
N GLY A 73 9.61 2.58 2.09
CA GLY A 73 8.50 3.43 2.48
C GLY A 73 8.53 3.80 3.97
N LYS A 74 7.62 4.71 4.34
CA LYS A 74 7.45 5.19 5.71
C LYS A 74 5.99 5.22 6.09
N PHE A 75 5.67 4.48 7.14
CA PHE A 75 4.33 4.46 7.74
C PHE A 75 4.15 5.58 8.76
N TYR A 76 2.97 6.18 8.72
CA TYR A 76 2.55 7.23 9.64
C TYR A 76 1.31 6.75 10.39
N PRO A 77 1.48 6.07 11.55
CA PRO A 77 0.35 5.63 12.34
C PRO A 77 -0.47 6.83 12.82
N ASN A 78 -1.79 6.67 12.90
CA ASN A 78 -2.75 7.72 13.29
C ASN A 78 -2.80 8.95 12.37
N LYS A 79 -2.21 8.87 11.16
CA LYS A 79 -2.40 9.86 10.11
C LYS A 79 -3.22 9.27 8.97
N ASP A 80 -3.92 10.14 8.27
CA ASP A 80 -4.72 9.84 7.09
C ASP A 80 -4.49 10.90 6.00
N CYS A 81 -5.03 10.67 4.80
CA CYS A 81 -4.84 11.57 3.66
C CYS A 81 -5.32 13.01 3.91
N SER A 82 -6.26 13.24 4.83
CA SER A 82 -6.76 14.59 5.16
C SER A 82 -5.69 15.46 5.84
N ASN A 83 -4.66 14.84 6.42
CA ASN A 83 -3.57 15.51 7.11
C ASN A 83 -2.40 15.92 6.19
N LEU A 84 -2.48 15.70 4.87
CA LEU A 84 -1.40 16.01 3.90
C LEU A 84 -1.54 17.39 3.24
N GLY A 85 -2.62 18.13 3.52
CA GLY A 85 -2.93 19.41 2.88
C GLY A 85 -2.99 20.63 3.79
N GLN A 86 -2.37 20.60 4.98
CA GLN A 86 -2.31 21.74 5.91
C GLN A 86 -0.88 22.16 6.21
#